data_AF-A0A9N8VYH1-F1
#
_entry.id   AF-A0A9N8VYH1-F1
#
_cell.length_a   1.000
_cell.length_b   1.000
_cell.length_c   1.000
_cell.angle_alpha   90.00
_cell.angle_beta   90.00
_cell.angle_gamma   90.00
#
_symmetry.space_group_name_H-M   'P 1'
#
loop_
_entity.id
_entity.type
_entity.pdbx_description
1 polymer ?
#
loop_
_entity_poly.entity_id
_entity_poly.type
_entity_poly.pdbx_seq_one_letter_code
_entity_poly.pdbx_strand_id
1 'polypeptide(L)'
;MKKLDNQLTIQLNIKNNLGQNIVGILERKSLNNTFGAKLGIICHGFSGHKNYLFQTKLSKELPFDNFRFDFRGNGESDGLPKFFKLQDDVEDIDTVVRYLESELGYKLYAAIGHSKGSNSILLYACYVNRNIPHIINLSPRYYLPAILSKMENSKVDLLMKQGYAYWEDKSGVGIKITLEELYFDNSFVSNMPETTTVLTCHGIADEVIPVKDAADYANLIPNHIIKLIPRADHNYSNQHETLIKTINKYFSDDFQYMKFNDKYLYRIPRYIFIGGVKNFRDLGGYECNLGEQNNRIQQFVRERFVFRCGNLTSITNDGIATLRKLNIQKIFDLRSNPEVNKMGIKNIEGIIRVHAPVFKEEDYSPEKLFERWNLHIKGVEGYSQAYMTILEEGKKAYYEIFKHILEHQAQPFIVHCTAGKDRTGVFAMLLLKLLGVNDEIISREYELTQIIKDPQKIKFIIKTMNNKYEDDGIKEMLNAK
;
A
#
# COMPACT_ATOMS: atom_id res chain seq x y z
N MET A 1 10.79 33.43 7.47
CA MET A 1 10.31 32.99 6.14
C MET A 1 10.80 33.97 5.09
N LYS A 2 11.38 33.46 4.02
CA LYS A 2 11.90 34.27 2.92
C LYS A 2 10.74 34.70 2.03
N LYS A 3 10.67 36.00 1.67
CA LYS A 3 9.69 36.47 0.67
C LYS A 3 10.11 35.98 -0.71
N LEU A 4 9.17 35.38 -1.44
CA LEU A 4 9.35 35.00 -2.85
C LEU A 4 9.05 36.18 -3.75
N ASP A 5 9.72 36.23 -4.90
CA ASP A 5 9.45 37.19 -5.95
C ASP A 5 8.02 37.01 -6.50
N ASN A 6 7.46 38.08 -7.09
CA ASN A 6 6.13 38.07 -7.73
C ASN A 6 6.15 37.33 -9.09
N GLN A 7 6.66 36.09 -9.08
CA GLN A 7 6.77 35.23 -10.24
C GLN A 7 6.15 33.86 -9.94
N LEU A 8 5.57 33.25 -10.98
CA LEU A 8 5.01 31.89 -10.90
C LEU A 8 6.08 30.81 -11.06
N THR A 9 7.14 31.08 -11.80
CA THR A 9 8.26 30.15 -12.00
C THR A 9 9.52 30.79 -11.44
N ILE A 10 10.18 30.16 -10.48
CA ILE A 10 11.34 30.71 -9.76
C ILE A 10 12.45 29.67 -9.72
N GLN A 11 13.66 30.03 -10.15
CA GLN A 11 14.83 29.19 -9.96
C GLN A 11 15.40 29.39 -8.54
N LEU A 12 15.65 28.29 -7.84
CA LEU A 12 16.22 28.29 -6.50
C LEU A 12 17.52 27.48 -6.49
N ASN A 13 18.51 28.01 -5.77
CA ASN A 13 19.77 27.33 -5.49
C ASN A 13 19.79 27.00 -3.99
N ILE A 14 19.66 25.72 -3.65
CA ILE A 14 19.58 25.23 -2.27
C ILE A 14 20.91 24.59 -1.91
N LYS A 15 21.52 24.99 -0.78
CA LYS A 15 22.79 24.42 -0.33
C LYS A 15 22.55 23.12 0.44
N ASN A 16 23.22 22.03 0.03
CA ASN A 16 23.26 20.80 0.81
C ASN A 16 24.30 20.88 1.94
N ASN A 17 24.40 19.82 2.74
CA ASN A 17 25.32 19.74 3.89
C ASN A 17 26.80 19.82 3.50
N LEU A 18 27.14 19.60 2.22
CA LEU A 18 28.50 19.72 1.68
C LEU A 18 28.76 21.12 1.08
N GLY A 19 27.81 22.06 1.17
CA GLY A 19 27.92 23.38 0.57
C GLY A 19 27.74 23.42 -0.94
N GLN A 20 27.29 22.30 -1.55
CA GLN A 20 26.99 22.19 -2.97
C GLN A 20 25.61 22.78 -3.28
N ASN A 21 25.47 23.42 -4.44
CA ASN A 21 24.18 23.91 -4.93
C ASN A 21 23.37 22.77 -5.53
N ILE A 22 22.15 22.60 -5.01
CA ILE A 22 21.08 21.83 -5.62
C ILE A 22 20.14 22.82 -6.30
N VAL A 23 20.15 22.81 -7.63
CA VAL A 23 19.45 23.79 -8.46
C VAL A 23 18.12 23.22 -8.92
N GLY A 24 17.05 23.98 -8.72
CA GLY A 24 15.71 23.59 -9.15
C GLY A 24 14.81 24.75 -9.47
N ILE A 25 13.63 24.42 -9.98
CA ILE A 25 12.61 25.36 -10.42
C ILE A 25 11.34 25.10 -9.62
N LEU A 26 10.93 26.11 -8.86
CA LEU A 26 9.65 26.19 -8.19
C LEU A 26 8.60 26.69 -9.19
N GLU A 27 7.59 25.87 -9.44
CA GLU A 27 6.43 26.18 -10.27
C GLU A 27 5.21 26.36 -9.37
N ARG A 28 4.75 27.61 -9.25
CA ARG A 28 3.62 28.03 -8.42
C ARG A 28 2.35 28.10 -9.26
N LYS A 29 1.22 27.72 -8.66
CA LYS A 29 -0.12 27.80 -9.27
C LYS A 29 -0.81 29.12 -8.97
N SER A 30 -0.34 29.85 -7.97
CA SER A 30 -0.82 31.19 -7.66
C SER A 30 0.26 32.01 -6.98
N LEU A 31 0.08 33.33 -6.95
CA LEU A 31 0.95 34.26 -6.20
C LEU A 31 0.63 34.30 -4.70
N ASN A 32 -0.31 33.47 -4.22
CA ASN A 32 -0.71 33.40 -2.82
C ASN A 32 0.45 32.97 -1.91
N ASN A 33 0.28 33.24 -0.61
CA ASN A 33 1.20 32.80 0.41
C ASN A 33 1.36 31.26 0.41
N THR A 34 2.58 30.80 0.66
CA THR A 34 3.00 29.40 0.56
C THR A 34 2.85 28.63 1.88
N PHE A 35 2.55 29.32 2.99
CA PHE A 35 2.41 28.70 4.31
C PHE A 35 1.27 27.67 4.34
N GLY A 36 1.62 26.41 4.58
CA GLY A 36 0.69 25.28 4.58
C GLY A 36 0.27 24.80 3.18
N ALA A 37 0.76 25.42 2.11
CA ALA A 37 0.40 25.04 0.75
C ALA A 37 0.97 23.67 0.40
N LYS A 38 0.21 22.90 -0.40
CA LYS A 38 0.62 21.59 -0.91
C LYS A 38 1.79 21.75 -1.87
N LEU A 39 2.83 20.95 -1.67
CA LEU A 39 4.02 20.93 -2.53
C LEU A 39 4.26 19.53 -3.11
N GLY A 40 4.48 19.47 -4.42
CA GLY A 40 5.06 18.31 -5.11
C GLY A 40 6.57 18.44 -5.29
N ILE A 41 7.33 17.35 -5.18
CA ILE A 41 8.71 17.29 -5.70
C ILE A 41 8.77 16.41 -6.95
N ILE A 42 9.58 16.79 -7.93
CA ILE A 42 9.75 16.05 -9.19
C ILE A 42 11.23 15.70 -9.37
N CYS A 43 11.53 14.40 -9.41
CA CYS A 43 12.87 13.84 -9.46
C CYS A 43 13.13 13.13 -10.80
N HIS A 44 14.24 13.46 -11.46
CA HIS A 44 14.61 12.89 -12.76
C HIS A 44 15.32 11.53 -12.63
N GLY A 45 15.43 10.81 -13.76
CA GLY A 45 16.11 9.52 -13.85
C GLY A 45 17.63 9.62 -13.98
N PHE A 46 18.27 8.46 -14.20
CA PHE A 46 19.71 8.36 -14.45
C PHE A 46 20.14 9.16 -15.68
N SER A 47 21.24 9.90 -15.57
CA SER A 47 21.74 10.84 -16.59
C SER A 47 20.70 11.85 -17.11
N GLY A 48 19.64 12.08 -16.33
CA GLY A 48 18.63 13.07 -16.64
C GLY A 48 18.92 14.44 -16.03
N HIS A 49 17.98 15.34 -16.22
CA HIS A 49 17.94 16.64 -15.55
C HIS A 49 16.46 17.06 -15.37
N LYS A 50 16.21 18.12 -14.62
CA LYS A 50 14.89 18.63 -14.23
C LYS A 50 13.98 19.04 -15.40
N ASN A 51 14.52 19.16 -16.61
CA ASN A 51 13.80 19.56 -17.83
C ASN A 51 13.83 18.49 -18.94
N TYR A 52 14.24 17.25 -18.65
CA TYR A 52 14.72 16.29 -19.66
C TYR A 52 13.64 15.56 -20.50
N LEU A 53 12.43 15.35 -19.99
CA LEU A 53 11.34 14.63 -20.67
C LEU A 53 10.01 15.38 -20.48
N PHE A 54 9.05 14.72 -19.84
CA PHE A 54 7.74 15.27 -19.51
C PHE A 54 7.76 16.16 -18.26
N GLN A 55 8.88 16.28 -17.52
CA GLN A 55 8.94 16.96 -16.22
C GLN A 55 8.49 18.42 -16.32
N THR A 56 8.92 19.16 -17.34
CA THR A 56 8.50 20.56 -17.54
C THR A 56 7.01 20.67 -17.81
N LYS A 57 6.45 19.80 -18.67
CA LYS A 57 5.02 19.81 -19.02
C LYS A 57 4.17 19.38 -17.83
N LEU A 58 4.57 18.29 -17.14
CA LEU A 58 3.94 17.81 -15.92
C LEU A 58 3.93 18.89 -14.82
N SER A 59 5.07 19.54 -14.59
CA SER A 59 5.21 20.61 -13.60
C SER A 59 4.19 21.73 -13.82
N LYS A 60 3.95 22.12 -15.07
CA LYS A 60 2.94 23.14 -15.43
C LYS A 60 1.50 22.65 -15.24
N GLU A 61 1.23 21.39 -15.53
CA GLU A 61 -0.14 20.85 -15.51
C GLU A 61 -0.62 20.31 -14.15
N LEU A 62 0.28 20.07 -13.18
CA LEU A 62 -0.11 19.62 -11.83
C LEU A 62 -1.02 20.64 -11.13
N PRO A 63 -1.98 20.20 -10.28
CA PRO A 63 -2.94 21.08 -9.61
C PRO A 63 -2.39 21.77 -8.35
N PHE A 64 -1.12 21.55 -8.01
CA PHE A 64 -0.46 22.13 -6.83
C PHE A 64 0.95 22.62 -7.18
N ASP A 65 1.48 23.50 -6.32
CA ASP A 65 2.84 24.01 -6.44
C ASP A 65 3.83 22.85 -6.42
N ASN A 66 4.89 22.92 -7.22
CA ASN A 66 5.87 21.85 -7.26
C ASN A 66 7.29 22.36 -7.53
N PHE A 67 8.27 21.57 -7.09
CA PHE A 67 9.68 21.85 -7.27
C PHE A 67 10.35 20.70 -8.01
N ARG A 68 10.88 21.00 -9.20
CA ARG A 68 11.68 20.06 -9.99
C ARG A 68 13.15 20.48 -9.91
N PHE A 69 14.05 19.55 -9.62
CA PHE A 69 15.45 19.89 -9.36
C PHE A 69 16.40 18.87 -9.97
N ASP A 70 17.64 19.29 -10.15
CA ASP A 70 18.72 18.39 -10.55
C ASP A 70 19.36 17.77 -9.31
N PHE A 71 19.48 16.45 -9.28
CA PHE A 71 20.31 15.79 -8.27
C PHE A 71 21.77 16.25 -8.37
N ARG A 72 22.52 16.18 -7.27
CA ARG A 72 23.96 16.51 -7.29
C ARG A 72 24.68 15.76 -8.41
N GLY A 73 25.57 16.46 -9.12
CA GLY A 73 26.29 15.93 -10.28
C GLY A 73 25.46 15.77 -11.55
N ASN A 74 24.29 16.38 -11.64
CA ASN A 74 23.46 16.41 -12.84
C ASN A 74 23.03 17.85 -13.16
N GLY A 75 22.78 18.13 -14.44
CA GLY A 75 22.25 19.40 -14.91
C GLY A 75 23.05 20.61 -14.40
N GLU A 76 22.36 21.51 -13.68
CA GLU A 76 22.95 22.73 -13.11
C GLU A 76 23.38 22.57 -11.64
N SER A 77 23.14 21.40 -11.03
CA SER A 77 23.56 21.13 -9.65
C SER A 77 25.04 20.77 -9.58
N ASP A 78 25.69 21.24 -8.51
CA ASP A 78 27.09 20.95 -8.23
C ASP A 78 27.30 19.44 -7.97
N GLY A 79 28.56 19.00 -8.07
CA GLY A 79 28.97 17.62 -7.77
C GLY A 79 29.44 16.85 -9.00
N LEU A 80 29.82 15.58 -8.79
CA LEU A 80 30.23 14.69 -9.87
C LEU A 80 29.11 13.69 -10.20
N PRO A 81 28.88 13.36 -11.48
CA PRO A 81 27.91 12.35 -11.87
C PRO A 81 28.21 11.01 -11.19
N LYS A 82 27.16 10.37 -10.67
CA LYS A 82 27.22 9.02 -10.07
C LYS A 82 26.18 8.12 -10.70
N PHE A 83 26.45 6.82 -10.71
CA PHE A 83 25.60 5.84 -11.37
C PHE A 83 24.28 5.61 -10.61
N PHE A 84 24.35 4.96 -9.44
CA PHE A 84 23.16 4.56 -8.70
C PHE A 84 23.32 4.70 -7.18
N LYS A 85 23.91 5.82 -6.77
CA LYS A 85 24.10 6.18 -5.35
C LYS A 85 22.80 6.76 -4.74
N LEU A 86 21.80 5.91 -4.49
CA LEU A 86 20.47 6.36 -4.01
C LEU A 86 20.51 7.14 -2.69
N GLN A 87 21.48 6.87 -1.82
CA GLN A 87 21.61 7.57 -0.54
C GLN A 87 21.87 9.07 -0.73
N ASP A 88 22.74 9.42 -1.69
CA ASP A 88 23.00 10.82 -2.05
C ASP A 88 21.73 11.49 -2.60
N ASP A 89 20.94 10.78 -3.41
CA ASP A 89 19.68 11.29 -3.93
C ASP A 89 18.67 11.55 -2.78
N VAL A 90 18.60 10.64 -1.79
CA VAL A 90 17.74 10.79 -0.60
C VAL A 90 18.17 12.01 0.23
N GLU A 91 19.46 12.23 0.40
CA GLU A 91 19.98 13.43 1.08
C GLU A 91 19.62 14.72 0.34
N ASP A 92 19.71 14.72 -1.00
CA ASP A 92 19.32 15.88 -1.82
C ASP A 92 17.81 16.15 -1.71
N ILE A 93 16.99 15.09 -1.76
CA ILE A 93 15.54 15.21 -1.54
C ILE A 93 15.26 15.80 -0.15
N ASP A 94 15.86 15.27 0.92
CA ASP A 94 15.63 15.78 2.29
C ASP A 94 16.06 17.24 2.42
N THR A 95 17.21 17.61 1.84
CA THR A 95 17.74 18.98 1.81
C THR A 95 16.73 19.93 1.15
N VAL A 96 16.28 19.57 -0.06
CA VAL A 96 15.33 20.37 -0.84
C VAL A 96 14.00 20.52 -0.10
N VAL A 97 13.44 19.42 0.40
CA VAL A 97 12.15 19.45 1.09
C VAL A 97 12.25 20.28 2.36
N ARG A 98 13.28 20.07 3.20
CA ARG A 98 13.45 20.86 4.43
C ARG A 98 13.55 22.35 4.14
N TYR A 99 14.32 22.74 3.13
CA TYR A 99 14.43 24.14 2.72
C TYR A 99 13.06 24.73 2.33
N LEU A 100 12.31 24.03 1.47
CA LEU A 100 11.01 24.51 1.00
C LEU A 100 9.97 24.60 2.13
N GLU A 101 10.06 23.74 3.14
CA GLU A 101 9.19 23.80 4.31
C GLU A 101 9.62 24.83 5.36
N SER A 102 10.91 24.93 5.68
CA SER A 102 11.40 25.85 6.71
C SER A 102 11.44 27.29 6.22
N GLU A 103 11.95 27.50 5.01
CA GLU A 103 12.17 28.85 4.47
C GLU A 103 10.91 29.41 3.82
N LEU A 104 10.16 28.54 3.13
CA LEU A 104 8.99 28.93 2.33
C LEU A 104 7.66 28.42 2.91
N GLY A 105 7.65 27.57 3.94
CA GLY A 105 6.42 27.18 4.65
C GLY A 105 5.53 26.18 3.94
N TYR A 106 6.00 25.56 2.86
CA TYR A 106 5.24 24.53 2.17
C TYR A 106 4.98 23.30 3.07
N LYS A 107 4.10 22.41 2.61
CA LYS A 107 3.93 21.07 3.15
C LYS A 107 4.11 20.05 2.04
N LEU A 108 5.05 19.13 2.22
CA LEU A 108 5.25 18.05 1.27
C LEU A 108 3.96 17.24 1.13
N TYR A 109 3.42 17.21 -0.08
CA TYR A 109 2.16 16.57 -0.43
C TYR A 109 2.37 15.40 -1.38
N ALA A 110 3.27 15.55 -2.35
CA ALA A 110 3.57 14.50 -3.32
C ALA A 110 5.06 14.44 -3.67
N ALA A 111 5.55 13.26 -4.02
CA ALA A 111 6.83 13.10 -4.71
C ALA A 111 6.64 12.26 -5.98
N ILE A 112 7.20 12.73 -7.08
CA ILE A 112 7.06 12.14 -8.41
C ILE A 112 8.45 11.85 -8.95
N GLY A 113 8.71 10.60 -9.30
CA GLY A 113 10.03 10.13 -9.73
C GLY A 113 9.93 9.42 -11.05
N HIS A 114 10.97 9.52 -11.87
CA HIS A 114 11.12 8.75 -13.11
C HIS A 114 12.38 7.89 -13.05
N SER A 115 12.28 6.62 -13.48
CA SER A 115 13.41 5.70 -13.55
C SER A 115 14.17 5.66 -12.21
N LYS A 116 15.48 5.92 -12.17
CA LYS A 116 16.25 6.07 -10.92
C LYS A 116 15.58 6.99 -9.89
N GLY A 117 15.03 8.14 -10.33
CA GLY A 117 14.35 9.07 -9.44
C GLY A 117 13.14 8.48 -8.73
N SER A 118 12.48 7.47 -9.32
CA SER A 118 11.43 6.68 -8.65
C SER A 118 12.00 5.90 -7.47
N ASN A 119 13.14 5.23 -7.65
CA ASN A 119 13.80 4.50 -6.58
C ASN A 119 14.20 5.44 -5.44
N SER A 120 14.73 6.63 -5.76
CA SER A 120 15.16 7.62 -4.78
C SER A 120 14.00 8.13 -3.93
N ILE A 121 12.84 8.46 -4.53
CA ILE A 121 11.67 8.91 -3.76
C ILE A 121 11.01 7.80 -2.94
N LEU A 122 11.04 6.55 -3.42
CA LEU A 122 10.54 5.38 -2.67
C LEU A 122 11.41 5.12 -1.45
N LEU A 123 12.74 5.19 -1.61
CA LEU A 123 13.70 5.04 -0.53
C LEU A 123 13.52 6.16 0.50
N TYR A 124 13.42 7.41 0.04
CA TYR A 124 13.13 8.56 0.90
C TYR A 124 11.84 8.36 1.72
N ALA A 125 10.75 7.90 1.08
CA ALA A 125 9.47 7.67 1.74
C ALA A 125 9.49 6.55 2.80
N CYS A 126 10.33 5.52 2.63
CA CYS A 126 10.40 4.40 3.57
C CYS A 126 11.29 4.67 4.79
N TYR A 127 12.29 5.54 4.65
CA TYR A 127 13.33 5.71 5.67
C TYR A 127 13.32 7.07 6.36
N VAL A 128 12.73 8.09 5.75
CA VAL A 128 12.60 9.38 6.43
C VAL A 128 11.39 9.36 7.34
N ASN A 129 11.59 9.79 8.59
CA ASN A 129 10.54 9.87 9.61
C ASN A 129 9.58 11.06 9.34
N ARG A 130 8.88 11.02 8.21
CA ARG A 130 7.91 12.02 7.78
C ARG A 130 6.84 11.39 6.89
N ASN A 131 5.63 11.94 6.94
CA ASN A 131 4.56 11.50 6.05
C ASN A 131 4.71 12.12 4.65
N ILE A 132 4.56 11.30 3.61
CA ILE A 132 4.48 11.74 2.21
C ILE A 132 3.19 11.16 1.63
N PRO A 133 2.09 11.92 1.56
CA PRO A 133 0.79 11.35 1.21
C PRO A 133 0.74 10.62 -0.14
N HIS A 134 1.45 11.14 -1.14
CA HIS A 134 1.42 10.61 -2.50
C HIS A 134 2.81 10.38 -3.07
N ILE A 135 3.05 9.17 -3.56
CA ILE A 135 4.23 8.82 -4.33
C ILE A 135 3.77 8.42 -5.73
N ILE A 136 4.36 9.02 -6.75
CA ILE A 136 4.11 8.66 -8.14
C ILE A 136 5.44 8.15 -8.74
N ASN A 137 5.59 6.84 -8.86
CA ASN A 137 6.79 6.23 -9.41
C ASN A 137 6.57 5.83 -10.89
N LEU A 138 7.35 6.44 -11.77
CA LEU A 138 7.24 6.29 -13.22
C LEU A 138 8.37 5.41 -13.73
N SER A 139 8.06 4.29 -14.36
CA SER A 139 9.02 3.27 -14.77
C SER A 139 10.05 2.92 -13.68
N PRO A 140 9.65 2.49 -12.46
CA PRO A 140 10.59 2.16 -11.40
C PRO A 140 11.26 0.81 -11.65
N ARG A 141 12.56 0.69 -11.35
CA ARG A 141 13.25 -0.60 -11.38
C ARG A 141 13.14 -1.28 -10.02
N TYR A 142 12.75 -2.54 -9.96
CA TYR A 142 12.68 -3.31 -8.71
C TYR A 142 13.99 -4.08 -8.47
N TYR A 143 14.58 -4.67 -9.51
CA TYR A 143 15.78 -5.52 -9.42
C TYR A 143 16.84 -5.11 -10.46
N LEU A 144 18.08 -4.81 -10.04
CA LEU A 144 19.15 -4.33 -10.94
C LEU A 144 19.99 -5.38 -11.70
N PRO A 145 20.22 -6.63 -11.25
CA PRO A 145 21.27 -7.51 -11.79
C PRO A 145 21.30 -7.76 -13.32
N ALA A 146 20.25 -7.42 -14.07
CA ALA A 146 20.25 -7.40 -15.53
C ALA A 146 21.21 -6.37 -16.18
N ILE A 147 21.79 -5.41 -15.43
CA ILE A 147 22.80 -4.49 -15.99
C ILE A 147 24.17 -5.16 -16.17
N LEU A 148 24.54 -6.09 -15.27
CA LEU A 148 25.81 -6.82 -15.39
C LEU A 148 25.89 -7.61 -16.69
N SER A 149 24.78 -8.21 -17.13
CA SER A 149 24.71 -8.92 -18.41
C SER A 149 24.80 -8.02 -19.65
N LYS A 150 24.68 -6.70 -19.49
CA LYS A 150 24.84 -5.71 -20.56
C LYS A 150 26.23 -5.06 -20.57
N MET A 151 27.08 -5.39 -19.60
CA MET A 151 28.43 -4.87 -19.49
C MET A 151 29.42 -5.78 -20.23
N GLU A 152 30.43 -5.20 -20.88
CA GLU A 152 31.50 -5.98 -21.50
C GLU A 152 32.26 -6.80 -20.46
N ASN A 153 32.63 -8.05 -20.81
CA ASN A 153 33.33 -8.96 -19.90
C ASN A 153 34.60 -8.34 -19.29
N SER A 154 35.35 -7.53 -20.06
CA SER A 154 36.53 -6.81 -19.58
C SER A 154 36.21 -5.79 -18.46
N LYS A 155 35.07 -5.12 -18.54
CA LYS A 155 34.58 -4.18 -17.52
C LYS A 155 34.07 -4.92 -16.28
N VAL A 156 33.44 -6.08 -16.46
CA VAL A 156 33.06 -6.98 -15.36
C VAL A 156 34.30 -7.49 -14.62
N ASP A 157 35.34 -7.90 -15.36
CA ASP A 157 36.61 -8.35 -14.78
C ASP A 157 37.30 -7.24 -13.98
N LEU A 158 37.32 -6.00 -14.49
CA LEU A 158 37.83 -4.83 -13.77
C LEU A 158 37.01 -4.58 -12.50
N LEU A 159 35.69 -4.60 -12.61
CA LEU A 159 34.78 -4.42 -11.46
C LEU A 159 35.05 -5.46 -10.37
N MET A 160 35.25 -6.73 -10.73
CA MET A 160 35.56 -7.81 -9.79
C MET A 160 36.98 -7.72 -9.19
N LYS A 161 37.98 -7.29 -9.97
CA LYS A 161 39.39 -7.24 -9.52
C LYS A 161 39.74 -6.03 -8.67
N GLN A 162 39.25 -4.84 -9.02
CA GLN A 162 39.61 -3.57 -8.35
C GLN A 162 38.42 -2.87 -7.68
N GLY A 163 37.21 -3.46 -7.74
CA GLY A 163 36.01 -2.95 -7.06
C GLY A 163 35.27 -1.82 -7.78
N TYR A 164 35.74 -1.40 -8.96
CA TYR A 164 35.07 -0.40 -9.79
C TYR A 164 35.36 -0.56 -11.29
N ALA A 165 34.43 -0.07 -12.12
CA ALA A 165 34.58 0.08 -13.56
C ALA A 165 34.04 1.44 -14.02
N TYR A 166 34.27 1.81 -15.28
CA TYR A 166 33.69 3.01 -15.87
C TYR A 166 32.61 2.65 -16.88
N TRP A 167 31.46 3.28 -16.72
CA TRP A 167 30.35 3.25 -17.67
C TRP A 167 30.38 4.50 -18.50
N GLU A 168 30.52 4.33 -19.80
CA GLU A 168 30.44 5.44 -20.74
C GLU A 168 28.97 5.73 -21.00
N ASP A 169 28.54 6.95 -20.72
CA ASP A 169 27.27 7.42 -21.22
C ASP A 169 27.35 7.72 -22.72
N LYS A 170 26.22 8.12 -23.32
CA LYS A 170 26.14 8.44 -24.76
C LYS A 170 27.04 9.62 -25.18
N SER A 171 27.56 10.39 -24.23
CA SER A 171 28.48 11.50 -24.49
C SER A 171 29.97 11.11 -24.38
N GLY A 172 30.25 9.85 -24.03
CA GLY A 172 31.61 9.33 -23.84
C GLY A 172 32.21 9.67 -22.48
N VAL A 173 31.43 10.23 -21.55
CA VAL A 173 31.89 10.52 -20.19
C VAL A 173 31.82 9.24 -19.36
N GLY A 174 32.96 8.83 -18.82
CA GLY A 174 33.08 7.65 -17.96
C GLY A 174 32.56 7.93 -16.54
N ILE A 175 31.40 7.37 -16.20
CA ILE A 175 30.85 7.37 -14.85
C ILE A 175 31.41 6.18 -14.08
N LYS A 176 32.02 6.43 -12.93
CA LYS A 176 32.53 5.36 -12.05
C LYS A 176 31.34 4.57 -11.48
N ILE A 177 31.39 3.25 -11.60
CA ILE A 177 30.42 2.31 -11.03
C ILE A 177 31.13 1.35 -10.08
N THR A 178 30.50 1.05 -8.95
CA THR A 178 30.93 0.05 -7.96
C THR A 178 29.99 -1.17 -7.92
N LEU A 179 30.45 -2.29 -7.33
CA LEU A 179 29.62 -3.49 -7.17
C LEU A 179 28.35 -3.23 -6.36
N GLU A 180 28.44 -2.39 -5.32
CA GLU A 180 27.31 -1.98 -4.48
C GLU A 180 26.21 -1.29 -5.30
N GLU A 181 26.59 -0.41 -6.24
CA GLU A 181 25.65 0.29 -7.12
C GLU A 181 25.02 -0.62 -8.19
N LEU A 182 25.57 -1.82 -8.39
CA LEU A 182 25.09 -2.80 -9.37
C LEU A 182 24.24 -3.91 -8.76
N TYR A 183 24.16 -3.97 -7.43
CA TYR A 183 23.45 -5.02 -6.71
C TYR A 183 22.50 -4.43 -5.68
N PHE A 184 21.28 -4.12 -6.13
CA PHE A 184 20.18 -3.79 -5.22
C PHE A 184 18.87 -4.46 -5.64
N ASP A 185 18.07 -4.77 -4.63
CA ASP A 185 16.65 -5.04 -4.72
C ASP A 185 15.90 -3.96 -3.93
N ASN A 186 14.69 -3.63 -4.35
CA ASN A 186 13.87 -2.62 -3.67
C ASN A 186 12.87 -3.25 -2.70
N SER A 187 13.17 -4.39 -2.08
CA SER A 187 12.26 -5.03 -1.11
C SER A 187 11.95 -4.17 0.12
N PHE A 188 12.77 -3.14 0.39
CA PHE A 188 12.51 -2.15 1.43
C PHE A 188 11.14 -1.46 1.29
N VAL A 189 10.54 -1.42 0.09
CA VAL A 189 9.20 -0.86 -0.13
C VAL A 189 8.08 -1.61 0.58
N SER A 190 8.35 -2.81 1.08
CA SER A 190 7.46 -3.51 2.03
C SER A 190 7.26 -2.75 3.34
N ASN A 191 8.16 -1.82 3.67
CA ASN A 191 8.06 -0.91 4.81
C ASN A 191 7.39 0.43 4.47
N MET A 192 6.80 0.58 3.28
CA MET A 192 6.13 1.82 2.89
C MET A 192 5.07 2.20 3.94
N PRO A 193 5.05 3.44 4.46
CA PRO A 193 4.05 3.86 5.43
C PRO A 193 2.62 3.67 4.91
N GLU A 194 1.72 3.16 5.76
CA GLU A 194 0.32 2.90 5.37
C GLU A 194 -0.43 4.18 4.97
N THR A 195 0.03 5.34 5.45
CA THR A 195 -0.49 6.67 5.12
C THR A 195 -0.04 7.18 3.74
N THR A 196 0.90 6.50 3.09
CA THR A 196 1.42 6.84 1.77
C THR A 196 0.70 6.03 0.70
N THR A 197 0.04 6.69 -0.26
CA THR A 197 -0.45 6.02 -1.47
C THR A 197 0.60 6.08 -2.57
N VAL A 198 0.85 4.96 -3.24
CA VAL A 198 1.77 4.87 -4.38
C VAL A 198 1.00 4.64 -5.67
N LEU A 199 1.23 5.47 -6.69
CA LEU A 199 0.81 5.22 -8.07
C LEU A 199 2.04 4.86 -8.91
N THR A 200 2.07 3.63 -9.43
CA THR A 200 3.02 3.24 -10.46
C THR A 200 2.42 3.40 -11.83
N CYS A 201 3.06 4.21 -12.67
CA CYS A 201 2.83 4.18 -14.11
C CYS A 201 4.01 3.47 -14.78
N HIS A 202 3.73 2.55 -15.70
CA HIS A 202 4.77 1.82 -16.43
C HIS A 202 4.38 1.61 -17.89
N GLY A 203 5.31 1.84 -18.81
CA GLY A 203 5.08 1.61 -20.22
C GLY A 203 5.17 0.12 -20.59
N ILE A 204 4.20 -0.42 -21.33
CA ILE A 204 4.21 -1.84 -21.71
C ILE A 204 5.38 -2.14 -22.68
N ALA A 205 5.82 -1.15 -23.45
CA ALA A 205 6.94 -1.26 -24.38
C ALA A 205 8.27 -0.77 -23.78
N ASP A 206 8.39 -0.71 -22.44
CA ASP A 206 9.63 -0.36 -21.76
C ASP A 206 10.67 -1.48 -21.90
N GLU A 207 11.64 -1.28 -22.80
CA GLU A 207 12.76 -2.23 -23.03
C GLU A 207 13.95 -2.00 -22.07
N VAL A 208 13.90 -0.92 -21.27
CA VAL A 208 14.95 -0.61 -20.30
C VAL A 208 14.66 -1.30 -18.98
N ILE A 209 13.43 -1.18 -18.50
CA ILE A 209 12.95 -1.76 -17.24
C ILE A 209 11.72 -2.62 -17.52
N PRO A 210 11.78 -3.93 -17.22
CA PRO A 210 10.69 -4.82 -17.51
C PRO A 210 9.43 -4.43 -16.72
N VAL A 211 8.26 -4.57 -17.35
CA VAL A 211 6.95 -4.31 -16.74
C VAL A 211 6.74 -5.10 -15.44
N LYS A 212 7.37 -6.27 -15.32
CA LYS A 212 7.35 -7.09 -14.10
C LYS A 212 7.75 -6.30 -12.85
N ASP A 213 8.70 -5.38 -12.97
CA ASP A 213 9.17 -4.60 -11.82
C ASP A 213 8.03 -3.73 -11.23
N ALA A 214 7.17 -3.16 -12.08
CA ALA A 214 5.98 -2.44 -11.62
C ALA A 214 5.02 -3.33 -10.84
N ALA A 215 4.86 -4.60 -11.25
CA ALA A 215 4.05 -5.57 -10.53
C ALA A 215 4.68 -5.96 -9.19
N ASP A 216 6.01 -6.08 -9.10
CA ASP A 216 6.70 -6.36 -7.83
C ASP A 216 6.46 -5.25 -6.80
N TYR A 217 6.47 -3.98 -7.21
CA TYR A 217 6.05 -2.87 -6.35
C TYR A 217 4.59 -2.96 -5.94
N ALA A 218 3.68 -3.26 -6.88
CA ALA A 218 2.25 -3.38 -6.61
C ALA A 218 1.93 -4.49 -5.61
N ASN A 219 2.72 -5.57 -5.62
CA ASN A 219 2.54 -6.72 -4.74
C ASN A 219 3.02 -6.47 -3.30
N LEU A 220 3.98 -5.55 -3.11
CA LEU A 220 4.63 -5.33 -1.81
C LEU A 220 4.16 -4.08 -1.09
N ILE A 221 3.71 -3.06 -1.82
CA ILE A 221 3.29 -1.79 -1.24
C ILE A 221 1.81 -1.89 -0.82
N PRO A 222 1.47 -1.66 0.47
CA PRO A 222 0.10 -1.88 0.97
C PRO A 222 -0.98 -1.03 0.29
N ASN A 223 -0.65 0.23 -0.05
CA ASN A 223 -1.58 1.20 -0.63
C ASN A 223 -1.09 1.60 -2.03
N HIS A 224 -1.28 0.70 -2.98
CA HIS A 224 -0.72 0.81 -4.32
C HIS A 224 -1.78 0.83 -5.42
N ILE A 225 -1.52 1.62 -6.46
CA ILE A 225 -2.26 1.66 -7.71
C ILE A 225 -1.26 1.46 -8.85
N ILE A 226 -1.52 0.51 -9.74
CA ILE A 226 -0.74 0.31 -10.95
C ILE A 226 -1.52 0.79 -12.19
N LYS A 227 -0.83 1.50 -13.09
CA LYS A 227 -1.32 1.91 -14.41
C LYS A 227 -0.30 1.55 -15.48
N LEU A 228 -0.63 0.53 -16.25
CA LEU A 228 0.14 0.15 -17.43
C LEU A 228 -0.30 1.01 -18.61
N ILE A 229 0.65 1.64 -19.28
CA ILE A 229 0.40 2.52 -20.43
C ILE A 229 0.77 1.74 -21.70
N PRO A 230 -0.22 1.35 -22.52
CA PRO A 230 0.04 0.63 -23.77
C PRO A 230 0.96 1.42 -24.68
N ARG A 231 1.92 0.73 -25.31
CA ARG A 231 2.88 1.29 -26.30
C ARG A 231 3.82 2.37 -25.76
N ALA A 232 3.76 2.75 -24.48
CA ALA A 232 4.75 3.64 -23.90
C ALA A 232 6.07 2.90 -23.69
N ASP A 233 7.16 3.53 -24.11
CA ASP A 233 8.53 3.10 -23.82
C ASP A 233 9.01 3.64 -22.46
N HIS A 234 10.30 3.44 -22.15
CA HIS A 234 10.89 3.89 -20.89
C HIS A 234 10.79 5.41 -20.64
N ASN A 235 10.83 6.19 -21.72
CA ASN A 235 10.83 7.65 -21.67
C ASN A 235 9.43 8.22 -21.94
N TYR A 236 8.43 7.35 -22.10
CA TYR A 236 7.07 7.67 -22.51
C TYR A 236 7.04 8.48 -23.81
N SER A 237 7.96 8.22 -24.74
CA SER A 237 8.05 8.89 -26.03
C SER A 237 6.70 8.81 -26.76
N ASN A 238 6.21 9.95 -27.24
CA ASN A 238 4.87 10.10 -27.85
C ASN A 238 3.67 9.75 -26.92
N GLN A 239 3.91 9.52 -25.63
CA GLN A 239 2.90 9.18 -24.62
C GLN A 239 2.92 10.12 -23.41
N HIS A 240 3.68 11.23 -23.48
CA HIS A 240 3.75 12.24 -22.41
C HIS A 240 2.37 12.78 -22.02
N GLU A 241 1.49 13.04 -22.99
CA GLU A 241 0.14 13.53 -22.70
C GLU A 241 -0.72 12.49 -21.98
N THR A 242 -0.67 11.24 -22.43
CA THR A 242 -1.36 10.12 -21.79
C THR A 242 -0.88 9.94 -20.36
N LEU A 243 0.43 10.00 -20.15
CA LEU A 243 1.04 9.91 -18.84
C LEU A 243 0.59 11.06 -17.92
N ILE A 244 0.71 12.31 -18.38
CA ILE A 244 0.34 13.49 -17.58
C ILE A 244 -1.16 13.48 -17.26
N LYS A 245 -2.03 13.14 -18.23
CA LYS A 245 -3.47 12.96 -17.99
C LYS A 245 -3.73 11.88 -16.94
N THR A 246 -2.98 10.79 -16.94
CA THR A 246 -3.10 9.72 -15.94
C THR A 246 -2.73 10.22 -14.54
N ILE A 247 -1.63 10.98 -14.42
CA ILE A 247 -1.17 11.56 -13.14
C ILE A 247 -2.16 12.62 -12.64
N ASN A 248 -2.61 13.53 -13.50
CA ASN A 248 -3.58 14.55 -13.13
C ASN A 248 -4.93 13.97 -12.76
N LYS A 249 -5.38 12.94 -13.50
CA LYS A 249 -6.56 12.17 -13.12
C LYS A 249 -6.37 11.57 -11.74
N TYR A 250 -5.21 11.03 -11.39
CA TYR A 250 -4.98 10.52 -10.03
C TYR A 250 -5.23 11.57 -8.95
N PHE A 251 -4.91 12.84 -9.18
CA PHE A 251 -5.15 13.93 -8.24
C PHE A 251 -6.52 14.62 -8.39
N SER A 252 -7.35 14.23 -9.35
CA SER A 252 -8.65 14.88 -9.55
C SER A 252 -9.62 14.53 -8.45
N ASP A 253 -10.51 15.47 -8.10
CA ASP A 253 -11.53 15.24 -7.07
C ASP A 253 -12.40 14.04 -7.44
N ASP A 254 -12.76 13.86 -8.72
CA ASP A 254 -13.51 12.68 -9.18
C ASP A 254 -12.75 11.38 -8.95
N PHE A 255 -11.44 11.32 -9.19
CA PHE A 255 -10.70 10.08 -9.00
C PHE A 255 -10.37 9.84 -7.52
N GLN A 256 -10.11 10.89 -6.76
CA GLN A 256 -10.02 10.81 -5.30
C GLN A 256 -11.36 10.32 -4.76
N TYR A 257 -12.47 10.93 -5.17
CA TYR A 257 -13.83 10.50 -4.86
C TYR A 257 -14.13 9.08 -5.33
N MET A 258 -13.74 8.65 -6.53
CA MET A 258 -13.90 7.27 -7.03
C MET A 258 -13.01 6.28 -6.27
N LYS A 259 -11.77 6.66 -5.93
CA LYS A 259 -10.89 5.92 -5.01
C LYS A 259 -11.58 5.75 -3.65
N PHE A 260 -12.44 6.70 -3.27
CA PHE A 260 -13.27 6.64 -2.09
C PHE A 260 -14.61 5.88 -2.32
N ASN A 261 -15.27 5.96 -3.48
CA ASN A 261 -16.69 5.59 -3.67
C ASN A 261 -17.03 4.56 -4.77
N ASP A 262 -16.23 4.27 -5.81
CA ASP A 262 -16.71 3.41 -6.91
C ASP A 262 -15.71 2.37 -7.44
N LYS A 263 -16.10 1.10 -7.23
CA LYS A 263 -15.86 -0.16 -7.96
C LYS A 263 -14.62 -0.25 -8.89
N TYR A 264 -13.76 -1.26 -8.61
CA TYR A 264 -12.60 -1.75 -9.41
C TYR A 264 -11.18 -1.23 -9.08
N LEU A 265 -10.86 -1.04 -7.80
CA LEU A 265 -9.61 -1.59 -7.29
C LEU A 265 -9.98 -2.56 -6.19
N TYR A 266 -9.46 -3.78 -6.28
CA TYR A 266 -9.45 -4.73 -5.19
C TYR A 266 -9.01 -3.98 -3.93
N ARG A 267 -9.94 -3.62 -3.03
CA ARG A 267 -9.55 -3.33 -1.65
C ARG A 267 -8.95 -4.64 -1.17
N ILE A 268 -7.61 -4.67 -1.10
CA ILE A 268 -6.86 -5.81 -0.65
C ILE A 268 -7.52 -6.26 0.66
N PRO A 269 -7.81 -7.55 0.81
CA PRO A 269 -8.25 -8.04 2.10
C PRO A 269 -7.28 -7.52 3.18
N ARG A 270 -7.76 -6.90 4.26
CA ARG A 270 -6.91 -6.41 5.37
C ARG A 270 -6.36 -7.56 6.21
N TYR A 271 -5.94 -8.63 5.55
CA TYR A 271 -5.31 -9.78 6.15
C TYR A 271 -3.99 -9.34 6.74
N ILE A 272 -3.80 -9.68 8.01
CA ILE A 272 -2.52 -9.55 8.67
C ILE A 272 -2.08 -10.97 8.93
N PHE A 273 -0.93 -11.35 8.40
CA PHE A 273 -0.40 -12.68 8.62
C PHE A 273 -0.03 -12.85 10.09
N ILE A 274 -0.81 -13.66 10.79
CA ILE A 274 -0.51 -14.12 12.14
C ILE A 274 -0.21 -15.61 12.03
N GLY A 275 1.05 -15.98 12.26
CA GLY A 275 1.51 -17.37 12.12
C GLY A 275 0.62 -18.33 12.91
N GLY A 276 0.09 -19.34 12.22
CA GLY A 276 -0.78 -20.36 12.82
C GLY A 276 -2.25 -19.96 13.02
N VAL A 277 -2.67 -18.76 12.60
CA VAL A 277 -4.04 -18.25 12.77
C VAL A 277 -4.69 -18.05 11.41
N LYS A 278 -5.89 -18.61 11.25
CA LYS A 278 -6.67 -18.47 10.01
C LYS A 278 -7.54 -17.21 10.05
N ASN A 279 -7.83 -16.66 8.88
CA ASN A 279 -8.81 -15.59 8.68
C ASN A 279 -8.56 -14.30 9.48
N PHE A 280 -7.33 -14.04 9.93
CA PHE A 280 -6.99 -12.87 10.72
C PHE A 280 -6.96 -11.59 9.88
N ARG A 281 -7.81 -10.62 10.21
CA ARG A 281 -7.91 -9.35 9.49
C ARG A 281 -8.48 -8.22 10.36
N ASP A 282 -8.14 -6.99 9.99
CA ASP A 282 -8.71 -5.76 10.56
C ASP A 282 -10.10 -5.48 9.96
N LEU A 283 -11.06 -5.10 10.80
CA LEU A 283 -12.40 -4.64 10.38
C LEU A 283 -12.46 -3.12 10.15
N GLY A 284 -11.36 -2.40 10.34
CA GLY A 284 -11.26 -0.97 10.11
C GLY A 284 -11.19 -0.54 8.64
N GLY A 285 -11.30 0.77 8.45
CA GLY A 285 -11.13 1.54 7.22
C GLY A 285 -12.12 1.23 6.10
N TYR A 286 -13.25 0.61 6.43
CA TYR A 286 -14.44 0.72 5.63
C TYR A 286 -15.02 2.13 5.80
N GLU A 287 -15.50 2.71 4.71
CA GLU A 287 -16.26 3.94 4.77
C GLU A 287 -17.58 3.69 5.49
N CYS A 288 -17.93 4.60 6.37
CA CYS A 288 -19.09 4.48 7.24
C CYS A 288 -19.82 5.82 7.29
N ASN A 289 -21.12 5.79 7.55
CA ASN A 289 -21.99 6.97 7.50
C ASN A 289 -22.84 7.01 8.79
N LEU A 290 -22.33 7.68 9.82
CA LEU A 290 -23.12 8.08 10.98
C LEU A 290 -23.64 9.49 10.69
N GLY A 291 -24.96 9.69 10.49
CA GLY A 291 -25.58 10.98 10.07
C GLY A 291 -25.17 12.19 10.94
N GLU A 292 -25.30 13.47 10.56
CA GLU A 292 -26.08 14.21 9.55
C GLU A 292 -25.27 14.72 8.33
N GLN A 293 -25.98 15.02 7.25
CA GLN A 293 -25.49 15.51 5.95
C GLN A 293 -24.78 16.88 5.94
N ASN A 294 -24.52 17.48 7.11
CA ASN A 294 -23.93 18.82 7.22
C ASN A 294 -22.41 18.83 7.41
N ASN A 295 -21.77 17.67 7.63
CA ASN A 295 -20.31 17.58 7.72
C ASN A 295 -19.74 16.99 6.43
N ARG A 296 -19.04 17.83 5.66
CA ARG A 296 -18.28 17.50 4.44
C ARG A 296 -17.06 16.57 4.70
N ILE A 297 -17.05 15.81 5.79
CA ILE A 297 -15.94 14.95 6.21
C ILE A 297 -16.43 13.50 6.18
N GLN A 298 -15.91 12.74 5.22
CA GLN A 298 -16.14 11.31 5.10
C GLN A 298 -15.64 10.57 6.36
N GLN A 299 -16.45 9.68 6.91
CA GLN A 299 -16.12 8.91 8.11
C GLN A 299 -15.69 7.49 7.74
N PHE A 300 -14.77 6.93 8.52
CA PHE A 300 -14.26 5.58 8.32
C PHE A 300 -14.28 4.80 9.63
N VAL A 301 -14.54 3.50 9.54
CA VAL A 301 -14.36 2.58 10.67
C VAL A 301 -12.92 2.68 11.14
N ARG A 302 -12.70 2.86 12.44
CA ARG A 302 -11.35 3.03 12.98
C ARG A 302 -10.47 1.82 12.70
N GLU A 303 -9.28 2.07 12.14
CA GLU A 303 -8.28 1.05 11.86
C GLU A 303 -7.58 0.55 13.11
N ARG A 304 -7.06 -0.68 13.02
CA ARG A 304 -6.25 -1.33 14.05
C ARG A 304 -6.92 -1.41 15.42
N PHE A 305 -8.24 -1.47 15.44
CA PHE A 305 -9.03 -1.48 16.68
C PHE A 305 -9.81 -2.78 16.86
N VAL A 306 -10.54 -3.22 15.84
CA VAL A 306 -11.32 -4.46 15.89
C VAL A 306 -10.76 -5.45 14.87
N PHE A 307 -10.21 -6.55 15.37
CA PHE A 307 -9.70 -7.62 14.52
C PHE A 307 -10.64 -8.83 14.60
N ARG A 308 -10.79 -9.55 13.48
CA ARG A 308 -11.47 -10.84 13.45
C ARG A 308 -10.56 -11.94 12.98
N CYS A 309 -10.72 -13.13 13.54
CA CYS A 309 -9.98 -14.32 13.09
C CYS A 309 -10.71 -15.62 13.42
N GLY A 310 -10.11 -16.75 13.01
CA GLY A 310 -10.42 -18.07 13.57
C GLY A 310 -9.75 -18.27 14.94
N ASN A 311 -9.91 -19.45 15.52
CA ASN A 311 -9.30 -19.74 16.82
C ASN A 311 -7.76 -19.58 16.81
N LEU A 312 -7.22 -19.23 17.99
CA LEU A 312 -5.80 -18.90 18.18
C LEU A 312 -4.99 -20.06 18.79
N THR A 313 -5.52 -21.28 18.83
CA THR A 313 -4.88 -22.40 19.55
C THR A 313 -3.52 -22.78 18.95
N SER A 314 -3.37 -22.61 17.64
CA SER A 314 -2.15 -22.93 16.89
C SER A 314 -1.24 -21.74 16.62
N ILE A 315 -1.46 -20.59 17.27
CA ILE A 315 -0.64 -19.40 17.06
C ILE A 315 0.85 -19.66 17.37
N THR A 316 1.73 -19.20 16.49
CA THR A 316 3.19 -19.32 16.65
C THR A 316 3.77 -18.16 17.46
N ASN A 317 5.04 -18.28 17.89
CA ASN A 317 5.74 -17.20 18.60
C ASN A 317 5.84 -15.91 17.75
N ASP A 318 6.08 -16.04 16.44
CA ASP A 318 6.06 -14.90 15.51
C ASP A 318 4.67 -14.27 15.43
N GLY A 319 3.62 -15.10 15.41
CA GLY A 319 2.24 -14.64 15.49
C GLY A 319 1.98 -13.82 16.76
N ILE A 320 2.45 -14.31 17.91
CA ILE A 320 2.35 -13.60 19.20
C ILE A 320 3.11 -12.27 19.16
N ALA A 321 4.33 -12.24 18.59
CA ALA A 321 5.10 -11.01 18.42
C ALA A 321 4.34 -9.98 17.55
N THR A 322 3.67 -10.43 16.49
CA THR A 322 2.82 -9.55 15.67
C THR A 322 1.60 -9.05 16.44
N LEU A 323 0.93 -9.89 17.25
CA LEU A 323 -0.18 -9.43 18.11
C LEU A 323 0.26 -8.37 19.12
N ARG A 324 1.47 -8.49 19.67
CA ARG A 324 2.06 -7.48 20.57
C ARG A 324 2.34 -6.16 19.84
N LYS A 325 2.88 -6.21 18.61
CA LYS A 325 3.08 -5.01 17.78
C LYS A 325 1.75 -4.31 17.43
N LEU A 326 0.68 -5.08 17.26
CA LEU A 326 -0.68 -4.56 17.07
C LEU A 326 -1.32 -4.03 18.37
N ASN A 327 -0.62 -4.13 19.50
CA ASN A 327 -1.11 -3.72 20.82
C ASN A 327 -2.48 -4.34 21.17
N ILE A 328 -2.68 -5.61 20.81
CA ILE A 328 -3.90 -6.33 21.18
C ILE A 328 -3.92 -6.54 22.69
N GLN A 329 -4.99 -6.09 23.34
CA GLN A 329 -5.13 -6.20 24.80
C GLN A 329 -6.20 -7.21 25.22
N LYS A 330 -7.17 -7.49 24.34
CA LYS A 330 -8.31 -8.36 24.66
C LYS A 330 -8.69 -9.29 23.52
N ILE A 331 -9.15 -10.48 23.87
CA ILE A 331 -9.69 -11.49 22.94
C ILE A 331 -11.09 -11.89 23.40
N PHE A 332 -12.10 -11.70 22.56
CA PHE A 332 -13.44 -12.23 22.75
C PHE A 332 -13.59 -13.56 22.00
N ASP A 333 -13.74 -14.63 22.77
CA ASP A 333 -13.90 -16.00 22.26
C ASP A 333 -15.37 -16.39 22.22
N LEU A 334 -15.93 -16.43 21.00
CA LEU A 334 -17.34 -16.76 20.73
C LEU A 334 -17.64 -18.26 20.72
N ARG A 335 -16.63 -19.09 21.00
CA ARG A 335 -16.79 -20.56 21.04
C ARG A 335 -17.57 -20.99 22.27
N SER A 336 -18.40 -22.00 22.10
CA SER A 336 -19.12 -22.67 23.19
C SER A 336 -18.15 -23.47 24.07
N ASN A 337 -18.56 -23.82 25.30
CA ASN A 337 -17.76 -24.68 26.18
C ASN A 337 -17.34 -26.01 25.51
N PRO A 338 -18.20 -26.74 24.78
CA PRO A 338 -17.79 -27.99 24.13
C PRO A 338 -16.67 -27.78 23.09
N GLU A 339 -16.73 -26.69 22.32
CA GLU A 339 -15.67 -26.34 21.36
C GLU A 339 -14.36 -25.96 22.05
N VAL A 340 -14.45 -25.20 23.15
CA VAL A 340 -13.30 -24.80 23.97
C VAL A 340 -12.64 -26.03 24.62
N ASN A 341 -13.44 -26.94 25.18
CA ASN A 341 -12.96 -28.19 25.79
C ASN A 341 -12.30 -29.12 24.76
N LYS A 342 -12.87 -29.18 23.55
CA LYS A 342 -12.34 -30.02 22.46
C LYS A 342 -11.06 -29.47 21.84
N MET A 343 -10.99 -28.16 21.59
CA MET A 343 -9.90 -27.54 20.83
C MET A 343 -8.83 -26.89 21.72
N GLY A 344 -9.16 -26.60 22.97
CA GLY A 344 -8.29 -25.91 23.92
C GLY A 344 -8.30 -24.39 23.77
N ILE A 345 -7.46 -23.77 24.62
CA ILE A 345 -7.20 -22.34 24.71
C ILE A 345 -5.69 -22.13 24.66
N LYS A 346 -5.24 -21.08 23.99
CA LYS A 346 -3.87 -20.58 24.09
C LYS A 346 -3.88 -19.31 24.95
N ASN A 347 -3.21 -19.35 26.09
CA ASN A 347 -2.96 -18.16 26.90
C ASN A 347 -1.80 -17.37 26.29
N ILE A 348 -2.02 -16.07 26.04
CA ILE A 348 -1.01 -15.16 25.50
C ILE A 348 -0.77 -14.10 26.57
N GLU A 349 0.45 -14.05 27.09
CA GLU A 349 0.84 -13.11 28.13
C GLU A 349 0.59 -11.65 27.70
N GLY A 350 -0.05 -10.87 28.58
CA GLY A 350 -0.43 -9.48 28.33
C GLY A 350 -1.77 -9.30 27.58
N ILE A 351 -2.44 -10.39 27.17
CA ILE A 351 -3.73 -10.33 26.48
C ILE A 351 -4.81 -11.04 27.30
N ILE A 352 -5.88 -10.32 27.63
CA ILE A 352 -6.99 -10.86 28.42
C ILE A 352 -7.97 -11.58 27.50
N ARG A 353 -8.23 -12.86 27.77
CA ARG A 353 -9.30 -13.61 27.10
C ARG A 353 -10.62 -13.43 27.86
N VAL A 354 -11.64 -12.92 27.19
CA VAL A 354 -13.03 -12.92 27.62
C VAL A 354 -13.77 -14.03 26.89
N HIS A 355 -14.32 -14.98 27.64
CA HIS A 355 -15.16 -16.03 27.09
C HIS A 355 -16.59 -15.52 26.94
N ALA A 356 -17.06 -15.38 25.70
CA ALA A 356 -18.35 -14.80 25.36
C ALA A 356 -19.10 -15.72 24.37
N PRO A 357 -19.53 -16.91 24.81
CA PRO A 357 -20.09 -17.92 23.91
C PRO A 357 -21.40 -17.42 23.28
N VAL A 358 -21.54 -17.61 21.96
CA VAL A 358 -22.80 -17.35 21.25
C VAL A 358 -23.83 -18.46 21.47
N PHE A 359 -23.39 -19.70 21.65
CA PHE A 359 -24.26 -20.85 21.89
C PHE A 359 -23.98 -21.45 23.27
N LYS A 360 -25.02 -21.93 23.94
CA LYS A 360 -24.91 -22.64 25.22
C LYS A 360 -24.55 -24.10 24.99
N GLU A 361 -24.23 -24.82 26.08
CA GLU A 361 -23.98 -26.26 26.02
C GLU A 361 -25.20 -27.04 25.52
N GLU A 362 -26.40 -26.62 25.93
CA GLU A 362 -27.68 -27.22 25.51
C GLU A 362 -27.95 -27.11 23.99
N ASP A 363 -27.26 -26.20 23.29
CA ASP A 363 -27.37 -25.97 21.85
C ASP A 363 -26.46 -26.88 21.02
N TYR A 364 -25.63 -27.67 21.70
CA TYR A 364 -24.74 -28.68 21.12
C TYR A 364 -25.27 -30.11 21.30
N SER A 365 -26.55 -30.28 21.63
CA SER A 365 -27.22 -31.58 21.53
C SER A 365 -27.17 -32.12 20.10
N PRO A 366 -27.07 -33.44 19.88
CA PRO A 366 -27.05 -34.05 18.56
C PRO A 366 -28.21 -33.59 17.67
N GLU A 367 -29.40 -33.42 18.25
CA GLU A 367 -30.63 -33.00 17.57
C GLU A 367 -30.53 -31.56 17.07
N LYS A 368 -30.13 -30.60 17.92
CA LYS A 368 -29.98 -29.19 17.51
C LYS A 368 -28.83 -28.97 16.54
N LEU A 369 -27.74 -29.74 16.68
CA LEU A 369 -26.65 -29.73 15.71
C LEU A 369 -27.13 -30.24 14.34
N PHE A 370 -27.92 -31.30 14.32
CA PHE A 370 -28.51 -31.86 13.10
C PHE A 370 -29.50 -30.90 12.44
N GLU A 371 -30.41 -30.28 13.21
CA GLU A 371 -31.33 -29.27 12.71
C GLU A 371 -30.59 -28.10 12.06
N ARG A 372 -29.54 -27.59 12.72
CA ARG A 372 -28.71 -26.50 12.20
C ARG A 372 -27.92 -26.91 10.96
N TRP A 373 -27.37 -28.12 10.94
CA TRP A 373 -26.67 -28.64 9.76
C TRP A 373 -27.62 -28.78 8.58
N ASN A 374 -28.85 -29.24 8.81
CA ASN A 374 -29.88 -29.33 7.77
C ASN A 374 -30.25 -27.97 7.17
N LEU A 375 -30.21 -26.88 7.95
CA LEU A 375 -30.40 -25.53 7.41
C LEU A 375 -29.34 -25.17 6.36
N HIS A 376 -28.08 -25.58 6.55
CA HIS A 376 -27.01 -25.30 5.57
C HIS A 376 -27.16 -26.06 4.24
N ILE A 377 -28.05 -27.05 4.18
CA ILE A 377 -28.33 -27.87 2.98
C ILE A 377 -29.55 -27.33 2.20
N LYS A 378 -30.36 -26.46 2.82
CA LYS A 378 -31.58 -25.87 2.23
C LYS A 378 -31.33 -24.60 1.39
N GLY A 379 -30.11 -24.42 0.88
CA GLY A 379 -29.76 -23.25 0.06
C GLY A 379 -29.84 -21.92 0.84
N VAL A 380 -30.11 -20.82 0.12
CA VAL A 380 -30.03 -19.43 0.65
C VAL A 380 -30.95 -19.18 1.84
N GLU A 381 -32.18 -19.71 1.81
CA GLU A 381 -33.15 -19.55 2.88
C GLU A 381 -32.68 -20.20 4.18
N GLY A 382 -32.13 -21.41 4.09
CA GLY A 382 -31.57 -22.09 5.25
C GLY A 382 -30.34 -21.40 5.85
N TYR A 383 -29.46 -20.83 5.03
CA TYR A 383 -28.36 -19.98 5.53
C TYR A 383 -28.87 -18.75 6.26
N SER A 384 -29.90 -18.09 5.72
CA SER A 384 -30.52 -16.91 6.33
C SER A 384 -31.10 -17.24 7.70
N GLN A 385 -31.84 -18.36 7.81
CA GLN A 385 -32.35 -18.87 9.09
C GLN A 385 -31.23 -19.14 10.10
N ALA A 386 -30.14 -19.78 9.67
CA ALA A 386 -29.01 -20.09 10.53
C ALA A 386 -28.29 -18.83 11.07
N TYR A 387 -28.16 -17.76 10.26
CA TYR A 387 -27.61 -16.49 10.72
C TYR A 387 -28.55 -15.75 11.66
N MET A 388 -29.87 -15.83 11.44
CA MET A 388 -30.85 -15.27 12.37
C MET A 388 -30.77 -15.94 13.73
N THR A 389 -30.58 -17.27 13.80
CA THR A 389 -30.33 -17.96 15.07
C THR A 389 -29.04 -17.50 15.75
N ILE A 390 -27.94 -17.32 15.00
CA ILE A 390 -26.68 -16.78 15.55
C ILE A 390 -26.90 -15.38 16.14
N LEU A 391 -27.66 -14.54 15.45
CA LEU A 391 -27.98 -13.19 15.89
C LEU A 391 -28.79 -13.19 17.19
N GLU A 392 -29.79 -14.06 17.28
CA GLU A 392 -30.68 -14.18 18.44
C GLU A 392 -29.93 -14.69 19.68
N GLU A 393 -29.18 -15.78 19.55
CA GLU A 393 -28.41 -16.36 20.67
C GLU A 393 -27.19 -15.50 21.05
N GLY A 394 -26.63 -14.78 20.09
CA GLY A 394 -25.42 -13.98 20.27
C GLY A 394 -25.60 -12.67 21.04
N LYS A 395 -26.84 -12.27 21.38
CA LYS A 395 -27.15 -10.97 22.01
C LYS A 395 -26.24 -10.62 23.19
N LYS A 396 -26.09 -11.54 24.15
CA LYS A 396 -25.26 -11.32 25.34
C LYS A 396 -23.77 -11.17 24.97
N ALA A 397 -23.26 -12.02 24.07
CA ALA A 397 -21.87 -11.96 23.64
C ALA A 397 -21.56 -10.65 22.90
N TYR A 398 -22.44 -10.23 21.99
CA TYR A 398 -22.28 -9.00 21.23
C TYR A 398 -22.43 -7.75 22.11
N TYR A 399 -23.33 -7.78 23.10
CA TYR A 399 -23.45 -6.71 24.10
C TYR A 399 -22.13 -6.46 24.83
N GLU A 400 -21.46 -7.51 25.33
CA GLU A 400 -20.17 -7.36 26.02
C GLU A 400 -19.09 -6.77 25.12
N ILE A 401 -19.08 -7.14 23.83
CA ILE A 401 -18.12 -6.60 22.85
C ILE A 401 -18.42 -5.13 22.56
N PHE A 402 -19.68 -4.75 22.32
CA PHE A 402 -20.05 -3.36 22.09
C PHE A 402 -19.82 -2.49 23.32
N LYS A 403 -20.07 -3.02 24.52
CA LYS A 403 -19.74 -2.35 25.77
C LYS A 403 -18.24 -2.08 25.87
N HIS A 404 -17.38 -3.05 25.53
CA HIS A 404 -15.93 -2.83 25.47
C HIS A 404 -15.53 -1.75 24.46
N ILE A 405 -16.15 -1.72 23.28
CA ILE A 405 -15.91 -0.65 22.27
C ILE A 405 -16.19 0.73 22.87
N LEU A 406 -17.28 0.88 23.62
CA LEU A 406 -17.69 2.15 24.21
C LEU A 406 -16.80 2.57 25.38
N GLU A 407 -16.44 1.63 26.26
CA GLU A 407 -15.69 1.89 27.49
C GLU A 407 -14.16 1.97 27.28
N HIS A 408 -13.64 1.34 26.22
CA HIS A 408 -12.20 1.13 26.04
C HIS A 408 -11.72 1.48 24.63
N GLN A 409 -11.93 2.73 24.22
CA GLN A 409 -11.62 3.23 22.87
C GLN A 409 -10.12 3.16 22.49
N ALA A 410 -9.20 2.96 23.44
CA ALA A 410 -7.76 2.85 23.18
C ALA A 410 -7.23 1.40 23.29
N GLN A 411 -8.11 0.40 23.45
CA GLN A 411 -7.72 -1.00 23.63
C GLN A 411 -8.15 -1.88 22.46
N PRO A 412 -7.28 -2.10 21.46
CA PRO A 412 -7.55 -3.01 20.35
C PRO A 412 -7.84 -4.43 20.82
N PHE A 413 -8.74 -5.10 20.13
CA PHE A 413 -9.19 -6.43 20.51
C PHE A 413 -9.47 -7.34 19.32
N ILE A 414 -9.45 -8.64 19.59
CA ILE A 414 -9.80 -9.69 18.64
C ILE A 414 -11.17 -10.25 18.98
N VAL A 415 -11.99 -10.52 17.97
CA VAL A 415 -13.18 -11.36 18.08
C VAL A 415 -12.98 -12.61 17.22
N HIS A 416 -13.16 -13.79 17.80
CA HIS A 416 -13.03 -15.02 17.04
C HIS A 416 -14.09 -16.05 17.41
N CYS A 417 -14.31 -16.99 16.49
CA CYS A 417 -15.00 -18.25 16.76
C CYS A 417 -14.06 -19.38 16.34
N THR A 418 -14.60 -20.54 15.95
CA THR A 418 -13.78 -21.67 15.50
C THR A 418 -13.05 -21.36 14.19
N ALA A 419 -13.79 -21.03 13.12
CA ALA A 419 -13.21 -20.71 11.81
C ALA A 419 -13.06 -19.21 11.55
N GLY A 420 -13.69 -18.35 12.37
CA GLY A 420 -13.76 -16.92 12.10
C GLY A 420 -14.74 -16.56 10.98
N LYS A 421 -15.67 -17.47 10.66
CA LYS A 421 -16.66 -17.36 9.57
C LYS A 421 -18.01 -16.87 10.07
N ASP A 422 -18.78 -17.73 10.73
CA ASP A 422 -20.21 -17.50 10.91
C ASP A 422 -20.50 -16.55 12.08
N ARG A 423 -20.26 -16.98 13.33
CA ARG A 423 -20.49 -16.15 14.54
C ARG A 423 -19.72 -14.83 14.55
N THR A 424 -18.48 -14.87 14.08
CA THR A 424 -17.61 -13.70 13.95
C THR A 424 -18.05 -12.83 12.77
N GLY A 425 -18.58 -13.43 11.70
CA GLY A 425 -19.12 -12.72 10.55
C GLY A 425 -20.39 -11.96 10.88
N VAL A 426 -21.29 -12.56 11.66
CA VAL A 426 -22.49 -11.87 12.16
C VAL A 426 -22.09 -10.69 13.05
N PHE A 427 -21.12 -10.85 13.96
CA PHE A 427 -20.60 -9.73 14.74
C PHE A 427 -20.05 -8.60 13.84
N ALA A 428 -19.18 -8.95 12.88
CA ALA A 428 -18.59 -7.98 11.96
C ALA A 428 -19.68 -7.24 11.15
N MET A 429 -20.65 -7.99 10.62
CA MET A 429 -21.80 -7.44 9.91
C MET A 429 -22.58 -6.45 10.79
N LEU A 430 -22.90 -6.81 12.04
CA LEU A 430 -23.60 -5.91 12.97
C LEU A 430 -22.82 -4.62 13.21
N LEU A 431 -21.52 -4.74 13.54
CA LEU A 431 -20.67 -3.59 13.80
C LEU A 431 -20.62 -2.65 12.58
N LEU A 432 -20.33 -3.19 11.40
CA LEU A 432 -20.23 -2.40 10.17
C LEU A 432 -21.58 -1.78 9.80
N LYS A 433 -22.68 -2.51 9.96
CA LYS A 433 -24.04 -2.01 9.70
C LYS A 433 -24.41 -0.86 10.64
N LEU A 434 -24.09 -0.97 11.93
CA LEU A 434 -24.32 0.10 12.92
C LEU A 434 -23.51 1.36 12.60
N LEU A 435 -22.33 1.21 12.01
CA LEU A 435 -21.50 2.33 11.57
C LEU A 435 -21.99 2.95 10.24
N GLY A 436 -23.00 2.38 9.59
CA GLY A 436 -23.52 2.88 8.31
C GLY A 436 -22.68 2.48 7.10
N VAL A 437 -21.92 1.38 7.20
CA VAL A 437 -21.20 0.79 6.07
C VAL A 437 -22.21 0.16 5.09
N ASN A 438 -21.97 0.31 3.79
CA ASN A 438 -22.85 -0.21 2.74
C ASN A 438 -22.97 -1.75 2.78
N ASP A 439 -24.18 -2.29 2.58
CA ASP A 439 -24.46 -3.74 2.64
C ASP A 439 -23.66 -4.57 1.62
N GLU A 440 -23.34 -4.01 0.45
CA GLU A 440 -22.48 -4.66 -0.56
C GLU A 440 -21.05 -4.82 -0.03
N ILE A 441 -20.54 -3.83 0.73
CA ILE A 441 -19.22 -3.89 1.37
C ILE A 441 -19.21 -4.93 2.49
N ILE A 442 -20.24 -4.96 3.32
CA ILE A 442 -20.40 -5.93 4.40
C ILE A 442 -20.45 -7.36 3.84
N SER A 443 -21.22 -7.57 2.77
CA SER A 443 -21.35 -8.87 2.12
C SER A 443 -20.00 -9.33 1.53
N ARG A 444 -19.27 -8.43 0.86
CA ARG A 444 -17.94 -8.72 0.34
C ARG A 444 -16.91 -9.02 1.42
N GLU A 445 -16.93 -8.28 2.54
CA GLU A 445 -16.07 -8.57 3.69
C GLU A 445 -16.33 -10.00 4.21
N TYR A 446 -17.60 -10.41 4.25
CA TYR A 446 -17.97 -11.75 4.63
C TYR A 446 -17.47 -12.80 3.61
N GLU A 447 -17.62 -12.56 2.30
CA GLU A 447 -17.16 -13.44 1.21
C GLU A 447 -15.66 -13.76 1.26
N LEU A 448 -14.84 -12.85 1.81
CA LEU A 448 -13.42 -13.10 2.04
C LEU A 448 -13.18 -14.38 2.85
N THR A 449 -14.16 -14.81 3.65
CA THR A 449 -14.04 -15.92 4.60
C THR A 449 -14.04 -17.33 3.97
N GLN A 450 -13.95 -17.48 2.66
CA GLN A 450 -13.85 -18.79 1.99
C GLN A 450 -12.54 -19.06 1.25
N ILE A 451 -11.63 -18.09 1.20
CA ILE A 451 -10.44 -18.16 0.33
C ILE A 451 -9.27 -18.97 0.93
N ILE A 452 -9.35 -19.42 2.19
CA ILE A 452 -8.25 -20.17 2.82
C ILE A 452 -8.60 -21.65 2.97
N LYS A 453 -8.38 -22.43 1.91
CA LYS A 453 -8.15 -23.89 2.06
C LYS A 453 -6.70 -24.32 1.95
N ASP A 454 -5.78 -23.45 1.48
CA ASP A 454 -4.38 -23.84 1.37
C ASP A 454 -3.47 -22.60 1.16
N PRO A 455 -2.46 -22.35 2.02
CA PRO A 455 -1.43 -21.33 1.80
C PRO A 455 -0.69 -21.49 0.47
N GLN A 456 -0.52 -22.71 -0.03
CA GLN A 456 0.03 -22.97 -1.37
C GLN A 456 -0.95 -22.61 -2.47
N LYS A 457 -2.26 -22.69 -2.22
CA LYS A 457 -3.30 -22.26 -3.17
C LYS A 457 -3.45 -20.74 -3.21
N ILE A 458 -3.14 -20.03 -2.13
CA ILE A 458 -2.94 -18.57 -2.16
C ILE A 458 -1.68 -18.25 -2.97
N LYS A 459 -0.55 -18.93 -2.74
CA LYS A 459 0.64 -18.82 -3.61
C LYS A 459 0.34 -19.20 -5.05
N PHE A 460 -0.53 -20.17 -5.31
CA PHE A 460 -0.93 -20.62 -6.63
C PHE A 460 -1.89 -19.65 -7.30
N ILE A 461 -2.87 -19.06 -6.61
CA ILE A 461 -3.75 -18.02 -7.15
C ILE A 461 -2.91 -16.78 -7.48
N ILE A 462 -1.98 -16.39 -6.60
CA ILE A 462 -0.96 -15.37 -6.87
C ILE A 462 -0.12 -15.78 -8.11
N LYS A 463 0.33 -17.03 -8.21
CA LYS A 463 1.11 -17.56 -9.36
C LYS A 463 0.30 -17.68 -10.66
N THR A 464 -1.01 -17.95 -10.59
CA THR A 464 -1.89 -18.16 -11.74
C THR A 464 -2.42 -16.82 -12.26
N MET A 465 -2.70 -15.88 -11.36
CA MET A 465 -2.99 -14.48 -11.71
C MET A 465 -1.76 -13.77 -12.29
N ASN A 466 -0.55 -14.23 -11.96
CA ASN A 466 0.70 -13.81 -12.59
C ASN A 466 0.97 -14.46 -13.96
N ASN A 467 0.25 -15.50 -14.39
CA ASN A 467 0.59 -16.31 -15.58
C ASN A 467 -0.55 -16.58 -16.58
N LYS A 468 -1.66 -15.83 -16.62
CA LYS A 468 -2.64 -15.95 -17.72
C LYS A 468 -3.16 -14.60 -18.21
N TYR A 469 -2.53 -14.11 -19.27
CA TYR A 469 -3.23 -13.62 -20.45
C TYR A 469 -2.71 -14.40 -21.65
N GLU A 470 -3.35 -15.53 -21.95
CA GLU A 470 -3.51 -16.00 -23.33
C GLU A 470 -4.95 -16.52 -23.46
N ASP A 471 -5.75 -15.80 -24.26
CA ASP A 471 -6.95 -16.28 -24.96
C ASP A 471 -6.54 -17.56 -25.71
N ASP A 472 -6.97 -18.77 -25.35
CA ASP A 472 -8.20 -19.37 -25.87
C ASP A 472 -8.69 -20.56 -24.99
N GLY A 473 -7.94 -20.93 -23.95
CA GLY A 473 -8.21 -22.13 -23.13
C GLY A 473 -9.44 -22.05 -22.20
N ILE A 474 -10.07 -20.88 -22.07
CA ILE A 474 -11.29 -20.71 -21.26
C ILE A 474 -12.54 -21.10 -22.07
N LYS A 475 -12.50 -21.08 -23.40
CA LYS A 475 -13.65 -21.50 -24.23
C LYS A 475 -13.84 -23.01 -24.31
N GLU A 476 -12.76 -23.80 -24.24
CA GLU A 476 -12.87 -25.26 -24.24
C GLU A 476 -13.29 -25.81 -22.87
N MET A 477 -12.82 -25.21 -21.77
CA MET A 477 -13.12 -25.70 -20.42
C MET A 477 -14.55 -25.38 -19.96
N LEU A 478 -15.20 -24.37 -20.55
CA LEU A 478 -16.61 -24.02 -20.29
C LEU A 478 -17.61 -24.81 -21.19
N ASN A 479 -17.12 -25.62 -22.14
CA ASN A 479 -17.95 -26.43 -23.03
C ASN A 479 -17.87 -27.95 -22.77
N ALA A 480 -17.07 -28.41 -21.82
CA ALA A 480 -17.13 -29.78 -21.33
C ALA A 480 -18.11 -29.83 -20.14
N LYS A 481 -19.26 -30.47 -20.36
CA LYS A 481 -20.39 -30.58 -19.41
C LYS A 481 -20.00 -31.00 -17.99
#